data_AF-A0A977KZK4-F1
#
_entry.id   AF-A0A977KZK4-F1
#
_cell.length_a   1.000
_cell.length_b   1.000
_cell.length_c   1.000
_cell.angle_alpha   90.00
_cell.angle_beta   90.00
_cell.angle_gamma   90.00
#
_symmetry.space_group_name_H-M   'P 1'
#
loop_
_entity.id
_entity.type
_entity.pdbx_description
1 polymer ?
#
loop_
_entity_poly.entity_id
_entity_poly.type
_entity_poly.pdbx_seq_one_letter_code
_entity_poly.pdbx_strand_id
1 'polypeptide(L)'
;MGWLQKSISTEHEYFSYALLGFPYAAYIIFGQNRTAWEKLGDRADLVGIICLLVGSVFYLTGAVTFVNLSFPLVLTGVMGCLKGLSGIKLNAFPLLLIALATPNPLPYLLVPFTLPLQQFIAAVCGFLLMNMGVKVTVENIFLLVNDKLVEVAPYCAGLKMWFTSLYVALILVHWSGQLHRRDHEVCLRHRLIILFATSGQPLWLYRP
;
A
#
# COMPACT_ATOMS: atom_id res chain seq x y z
N MET A 1 1.65 22.18 -28.63
CA MET A 1 1.63 20.71 -28.83
C MET A 1 2.07 20.01 -27.53
N GLY A 2 1.24 20.06 -26.49
CA GLY A 2 1.57 19.57 -25.13
C GLY A 2 1.02 18.19 -24.78
N TRP A 3 0.68 17.37 -25.79
CA TRP A 3 0.07 16.04 -25.62
C TRP A 3 1.01 14.88 -26.01
N LEU A 4 2.17 15.16 -26.59
CA LEU A 4 3.12 14.15 -27.11
C LEU A 4 4.23 13.77 -26.11
N GLN A 5 4.31 14.42 -24.96
CA GLN A 5 5.17 14.03 -23.84
C GLN A 5 4.31 13.65 -22.65
N LYS A 6 3.47 12.63 -22.81
CA LYS A 6 2.89 11.94 -21.66
C LYS A 6 3.98 11.02 -21.12
N SER A 7 4.87 11.54 -20.26
CA SER A 7 5.51 10.68 -19.29
C SER A 7 4.36 10.08 -18.48
N ILE A 8 4.00 8.84 -18.81
CA ILE A 8 3.17 8.03 -17.92
C ILE A 8 4.07 7.79 -16.72
N SER A 9 4.09 8.77 -15.82
CA SER A 9 4.81 8.72 -14.57
C SER A 9 4.15 7.59 -13.79
N THR A 10 4.86 6.46 -13.73
CA THR A 10 4.48 5.29 -12.95
C THR A 10 4.17 5.64 -11.50
N GLU A 11 4.60 6.81 -11.03
CA GLU A 11 4.30 7.35 -9.70
C GLU A 11 2.80 7.60 -9.49
N HIS A 12 2.08 8.22 -10.43
CA HIS A 12 0.67 8.61 -10.23
C HIS A 12 -0.26 7.44 -9.94
N GLU A 13 0.13 6.26 -10.37
CA GLU A 13 -0.66 5.06 -10.27
C GLU A 13 -0.58 4.41 -8.88
N TYR A 14 0.45 4.74 -8.07
CA TYR A 14 0.59 4.31 -6.68
C TYR A 14 -0.13 5.22 -5.68
N PHE A 15 -0.73 6.35 -6.10
CA PHE A 15 -1.30 7.32 -5.16
C PHE A 15 -2.82 7.23 -4.99
N SER A 16 -3.51 6.39 -5.76
CA SER A 16 -4.99 6.31 -5.70
C SER A 16 -5.50 5.89 -4.32
N TYR A 17 -4.77 5.05 -3.58
CA TYR A 17 -5.15 4.66 -2.22
C TYR A 17 -4.77 5.70 -1.16
N ALA A 18 -3.74 6.51 -1.39
CA ALA A 18 -3.40 7.63 -0.52
C ALA A 18 -4.49 8.73 -0.55
N LEU A 19 -5.12 8.92 -1.72
CA LEU A 19 -6.24 9.85 -1.90
C LEU A 19 -7.45 9.48 -1.03
N LEU A 20 -7.73 8.19 -0.84
CA LEU A 20 -8.76 7.72 0.09
C LEU A 20 -8.26 7.63 1.53
N GLY A 21 -6.97 7.34 1.69
CA GLY A 21 -6.33 7.10 2.97
C GLY A 21 -6.26 8.32 3.88
N PHE A 22 -5.76 9.44 3.36
CA PHE A 22 -5.64 10.67 4.13
C PHE A 22 -6.97 11.24 4.64
N PRO A 23 -8.04 11.37 3.83
CA PRO A 23 -9.31 11.86 4.34
C PRO A 23 -9.94 10.88 5.34
N TYR A 24 -9.76 9.57 5.16
CA TYR A 24 -10.25 8.59 6.14
C TYR A 24 -9.48 8.66 7.47
N ALA A 25 -8.16 8.82 7.43
CA ALA A 25 -7.35 9.03 8.62
C ALA A 25 -7.74 10.33 9.34
N ALA A 26 -7.96 11.42 8.60
CA ALA A 26 -8.44 12.68 9.15
C ALA A 26 -9.84 12.53 9.79
N TYR A 27 -10.75 11.79 9.14
CA TYR A 27 -12.07 11.49 9.70
C TYR A 27 -11.99 10.75 11.04
N ILE A 28 -11.08 9.77 11.18
CA ILE A 28 -10.91 9.05 12.46
C ILE A 28 -10.36 10.01 13.53
N ILE A 29 -9.34 10.80 13.21
CA ILE A 29 -8.71 11.72 14.17
C ILE A 29 -9.71 12.79 14.66
N PHE A 30 -10.37 13.48 13.73
CA PHE A 30 -11.24 14.62 14.06
C PHE A 30 -12.68 14.23 14.39
N GLY A 31 -13.18 13.13 13.83
CA GLY A 31 -14.54 12.65 14.04
C GLY A 31 -14.66 11.74 15.25
N GLN A 32 -13.92 10.63 15.28
CA GLN A 32 -14.06 9.60 16.31
C GLN A 32 -13.20 9.86 17.55
N ASN A 33 -11.93 10.24 17.33
CA ASN A 33 -10.95 10.33 18.41
C ASN A 33 -10.95 11.67 19.16
N ARG A 34 -11.67 12.68 18.67
CA ARG A 34 -11.69 14.03 19.25
C ARG A 34 -12.06 14.05 20.73
N THR A 35 -13.16 13.39 21.10
CA THR A 35 -13.64 13.37 22.50
C THR A 35 -12.67 12.63 23.42
N ALA A 36 -11.97 11.61 22.93
CA ALA A 36 -10.93 10.91 23.68
C ALA A 36 -9.64 11.75 23.79
N TRP A 37 -9.33 12.53 22.74
CA TRP A 37 -8.21 13.45 22.72
C TRP A 37 -8.35 14.58 23.74
N GLU A 38 -9.54 15.15 23.86
CA GLU A 38 -9.83 16.21 24.85
C GLU A 38 -9.73 15.71 26.30
N LYS A 39 -10.01 14.42 26.55
CA LYS A 39 -9.90 13.79 27.88
C LYS A 39 -8.47 13.44 28.29
N LEU A 40 -7.54 13.37 27.34
CA LEU A 40 -6.15 13.06 27.63
C LEU A 40 -5.47 14.27 28.29
N GLY A 41 -4.63 14.03 29.29
CA GLY A 41 -3.81 15.07 29.90
C GLY A 41 -2.70 15.54 28.94
N ASP A 42 -2.39 16.83 28.99
CA ASP A 42 -1.25 17.39 28.24
C ASP A 42 0.05 16.96 28.90
N ARG A 43 0.82 16.13 28.19
CA ARG A 43 2.12 15.63 28.62
C ARG A 43 3.01 15.48 27.40
N ALA A 44 4.13 16.18 27.38
CA ALA A 44 5.15 15.97 26.36
C ALA A 44 5.96 14.72 26.69
N ASP A 45 6.08 13.81 25.73
CA ASP A 45 6.93 12.62 25.86
C ASP A 45 8.23 12.80 25.06
N LEU A 46 9.33 12.25 25.58
CA LEU A 46 10.65 12.32 24.95
C LEU A 46 10.64 11.68 23.57
N VAL A 47 9.84 10.60 23.40
CA VAL A 47 9.63 9.92 22.12
C VAL A 47 9.06 10.87 21.07
N GLY A 48 8.12 11.74 21.45
CA GLY A 48 7.53 12.73 20.54
C GLY A 48 8.57 13.74 20.06
N ILE A 49 9.40 14.23 20.98
CA ILE A 49 10.48 15.19 20.68
C ILE A 49 11.51 14.57 19.73
N ILE A 50 11.95 13.33 20.00
CA ILE A 50 12.91 12.62 19.15
C ILE A 50 12.32 12.42 17.74
N CYS A 51 11.07 11.94 17.63
CA CYS A 51 10.42 11.76 16.33
C CYS A 51 10.29 13.08 15.56
N LEU A 52 9.98 14.18 16.25
CA LEU A 52 9.88 15.49 15.64
C LEU A 52 11.23 15.98 15.11
N LEU A 53 12.30 15.86 15.90
CA LEU A 53 13.66 16.23 15.50
C LEU A 53 14.15 15.41 14.30
N VAL A 54 13.99 14.08 14.34
CA VAL A 54 14.39 13.21 13.23
C VAL A 54 13.58 13.53 11.97
N GLY A 55 12.27 13.79 12.12
CA GLY A 55 11.40 14.17 11.01
C GLY A 55 11.83 15.48 10.38
N SER A 56 12.17 16.49 11.19
CA SER A 56 12.67 17.78 10.70
C SER A 56 14.01 17.62 9.97
N VAL A 57 14.94 16.81 10.48
CA VAL A 57 16.21 16.54 9.79
C VAL A 57 15.96 15.87 8.44
N PHE A 58 15.07 14.87 8.38
CA PHE A 58 14.71 14.19 7.14
C PHE A 58 14.05 15.13 6.13
N TYR A 59 13.21 16.05 6.58
CA TYR A 59 12.64 17.10 5.72
C TYR A 59 13.73 18.00 5.12
N LEU A 60 14.72 18.40 5.92
CA LEU A 60 15.80 19.29 5.49
C LEU A 60 16.81 18.62 4.54
N THR A 61 16.95 17.29 4.56
CA THR A 61 17.86 16.58 3.63
C THR A 61 17.45 16.70 2.15
N GLY A 62 16.20 17.05 1.84
CA GLY A 62 15.75 17.31 0.47
C GLY A 62 15.65 16.09 -0.46
N ALA A 63 16.09 14.91 -0.03
CA ALA A 63 15.90 13.69 -0.81
C ALA A 63 14.43 13.25 -0.72
N VAL A 64 13.77 13.06 -1.87
CA VAL A 64 12.35 12.75 -1.98
C VAL A 64 11.92 11.62 -1.03
N THR A 65 12.74 10.59 -0.88
CA THR A 65 12.48 9.46 0.02
C THR A 65 12.43 9.85 1.50
N PHE A 66 13.39 10.65 1.96
CA PHE A 66 13.43 11.11 3.35
C PHE A 66 12.36 12.17 3.61
N VAL A 67 12.09 13.02 2.63
CA VAL A 67 11.00 14.01 2.70
C VAL A 67 9.64 13.32 2.83
N ASN A 68 9.38 12.26 2.07
CA ASN A 68 8.13 11.51 2.21
C ASN A 68 8.00 10.87 3.60
N LEU A 69 9.07 10.23 4.09
CA LEU A 69 9.07 9.60 5.41
C LEU A 69 8.98 10.63 6.56
N SER A 70 9.40 11.88 6.33
CA SER A 70 9.30 12.94 7.33
C SER A 70 7.85 13.26 7.71
N PHE A 71 6.89 13.13 6.79
CA PHE A 71 5.49 13.47 7.05
C PHE A 71 4.84 12.65 8.18
N PRO A 72 4.79 11.30 8.11
CA PRO A 72 4.27 10.49 9.22
C PRO A 72 5.10 10.65 10.50
N LEU A 73 6.42 10.89 10.39
CA LEU A 73 7.30 11.06 11.54
C LEU A 73 7.01 12.35 12.31
N VAL A 74 6.89 13.47 11.59
CA VAL A 74 6.56 14.78 12.17
C VAL A 74 5.16 14.73 12.77
N LEU A 75 4.19 14.13 12.09
CA LEU A 75 2.83 14.01 12.64
C LEU A 75 2.80 13.20 13.95
N THR A 76 3.53 12.08 13.98
CA THR A 76 3.71 11.28 15.20
C THR A 76 4.40 12.08 16.31
N GLY A 77 5.44 12.84 15.95
CA GLY A 77 6.17 13.72 16.87
C GLY A 77 5.29 14.82 17.47
N VAL A 78 4.49 15.50 16.64
CA VAL A 78 3.54 16.52 17.09
C VAL A 78 2.50 15.93 18.04
N MET A 79 1.92 14.76 17.71
CA MET A 79 0.97 14.09 18.60
C MET A 79 1.60 13.67 19.93
N GLY A 80 2.86 13.20 19.90
CA GLY A 80 3.63 12.86 21.10
C GLY A 80 4.05 14.06 21.94
N CYS A 81 4.31 15.22 21.33
CA CYS A 81 4.61 16.45 22.07
C CYS A 81 3.36 17.01 22.76
N LEU A 82 2.18 16.88 22.15
CA LEU A 82 0.93 17.43 22.71
C LEU A 82 0.34 16.55 23.82
N LYS A 83 0.20 15.24 23.58
CA LYS A 83 -0.51 14.31 24.47
C LYS A 83 0.32 13.09 24.89
N GLY A 84 1.60 13.06 24.52
CA GLY A 84 2.52 11.99 24.91
C GLY A 84 2.22 10.67 24.21
N LEU A 85 2.74 9.58 24.80
CA LEU A 85 2.53 8.24 24.29
C LEU A 85 1.03 7.85 24.21
N SER A 86 0.19 8.41 25.08
CA SER A 86 -1.25 8.15 25.08
C SER A 86 -1.94 8.76 23.85
N GLY A 87 -1.50 9.94 23.40
CA GLY A 87 -1.95 10.55 22.15
C GLY A 87 -1.54 9.74 20.91
N ILE A 88 -0.31 9.24 20.90
CA ILE A 88 0.19 8.36 19.83
C ILE A 88 -0.61 7.05 19.81
N LYS A 89 -0.85 6.43 20.97
CA LYS A 89 -1.65 5.19 21.07
C LYS A 89 -3.09 5.37 20.58
N LEU A 90 -3.72 6.50 20.91
CA LEU A 90 -5.09 6.81 20.47
C LEU A 90 -5.17 6.93 18.94
N ASN A 91 -4.17 7.56 18.33
CA ASN A 91 -4.11 7.77 16.87
C ASN A 91 -3.21 6.76 16.14
N ALA A 92 -2.85 5.63 16.77
CA ALA A 92 -1.93 4.66 16.17
C ALA A 92 -2.46 4.07 14.86
N PHE A 93 -3.78 3.79 14.80
CA PHE A 93 -4.41 3.26 13.59
C PHE A 93 -4.45 4.29 12.45
N PRO A 94 -4.91 5.55 12.65
CA PRO A 94 -4.76 6.62 11.66
C PRO A 94 -3.31 6.86 11.21
N LEU A 95 -2.35 6.85 12.14
CA LEU A 95 -0.93 7.04 11.82
C LEU A 95 -0.38 5.89 10.96
N LEU A 96 -0.81 4.65 11.22
CA LEU A 96 -0.48 3.49 10.39
C LEU A 96 -1.02 3.65 8.97
N LEU A 97 -2.27 4.09 8.82
CA LEU A 97 -2.86 4.37 7.51
C LEU A 97 -2.09 5.46 6.76
N ILE A 98 -1.74 6.55 7.44
CA ILE A 98 -0.93 7.64 6.88
C ILE A 98 0.45 7.13 6.45
N ALA A 99 1.11 6.31 7.28
CA ALA A 99 2.41 5.73 6.96
C ALA A 99 2.35 4.78 5.75
N LEU A 100 1.30 3.96 5.62
CA LEU A 100 1.09 3.08 4.47
C LEU A 100 0.71 3.85 3.20
N ALA A 101 -0.05 4.92 3.33
CA ALA A 101 -0.42 5.81 2.23
C ALA A 101 0.76 6.67 1.75
N THR A 102 1.76 6.87 2.60
CA THR A 102 2.94 7.69 2.28
C THR A 102 3.87 6.92 1.33
N PRO A 103 4.28 7.53 0.21
CA PRO A 103 5.16 6.88 -0.77
C PRO A 103 6.51 6.56 -0.13
N ASN A 104 6.79 5.27 0.01
CA ASN A 104 8.03 4.76 0.62
C ASN A 104 8.91 4.07 -0.44
N PRO A 105 10.20 3.82 -0.15
CA PRO A 105 11.10 3.15 -1.08
C PRO A 105 10.95 1.62 -1.07
N LEU A 106 10.02 1.02 -0.31
CA LEU A 106 9.83 -0.44 -0.28
C LEU A 106 9.66 -1.04 -1.68
N PRO A 107 8.89 -0.46 -2.63
CA PRO A 107 8.77 -1.04 -3.97
C PRO A 107 10.14 -1.25 -4.63
N TYR A 108 11.08 -0.33 -4.43
CA TYR A 108 12.43 -0.40 -4.97
C TYR A 108 13.30 -1.47 -4.27
N LEU A 109 13.11 -1.68 -2.98
CA LEU A 109 13.76 -2.74 -2.22
C LEU A 109 13.25 -4.15 -2.59
N LEU A 110 12.02 -4.25 -3.09
CA LEU A 110 11.43 -5.53 -3.52
C LEU A 110 11.78 -5.92 -4.97
N VAL A 111 12.27 -4.99 -5.80
CA VAL A 111 12.73 -5.25 -7.18
C VAL A 111 13.66 -6.47 -7.32
N PRO A 112 14.70 -6.66 -6.48
CA PRO A 112 15.56 -7.84 -6.61
C PRO A 112 14.85 -9.16 -6.31
N PHE A 113 13.81 -9.16 -5.46
CA PHE A 113 13.05 -10.36 -5.11
C PHE A 113 12.04 -10.77 -6.19
N THR A 114 11.69 -9.85 -7.08
CA THR A 114 10.68 -10.07 -8.12
C THR A 114 11.25 -10.58 -9.44
N LEU A 115 12.57 -10.45 -9.67
CA LEU A 115 13.27 -11.02 -10.82
C LEU A 115 13.10 -12.55 -10.99
N PRO A 116 13.32 -13.40 -9.95
CA PRO A 116 13.14 -14.84 -10.10
C PRO A 116 11.68 -15.23 -10.39
N LEU A 117 10.73 -14.45 -9.87
CA LEU A 117 9.31 -14.64 -10.16
C LEU A 117 8.99 -14.33 -11.63
N GLN A 118 9.57 -13.28 -12.20
CA GLN A 118 9.39 -12.95 -13.62
C GLN A 118 9.92 -14.06 -14.54
N GLN A 119 11.10 -14.59 -14.21
CA GLN A 119 11.71 -15.70 -14.95
C GLN A 119 10.86 -16.97 -14.87
N PHE A 120 10.28 -17.26 -13.69
CA PHE A 120 9.35 -18.37 -13.54
C PHE A 120 8.12 -18.22 -14.43
N ILE A 121 7.50 -17.03 -14.44
CA ILE A 121 6.35 -16.74 -15.31
C ILE A 121 6.73 -16.86 -16.79
N ALA A 122 7.88 -16.31 -17.20
CA ALA A 122 8.38 -16.40 -18.57
C ALA A 122 8.61 -17.86 -19.00
N ALA A 123 9.17 -18.70 -18.12
CA ALA A 123 9.37 -20.12 -18.36
C ALA A 123 8.04 -20.88 -18.51
N VAL A 124 7.06 -20.60 -17.65
CA VAL A 124 5.72 -21.22 -17.71
C VAL A 124 5.00 -20.79 -19.00
N CYS A 125 5.03 -19.50 -19.35
CA CYS A 125 4.48 -19.01 -20.61
C CYS A 125 5.15 -19.69 -21.81
N GLY A 126 6.48 -19.76 -21.84
CA GLY A 126 7.21 -20.45 -22.90
C GLY A 126 6.80 -21.92 -23.02
N PHE A 127 6.68 -22.62 -21.90
CA PHE A 127 6.22 -24.01 -21.86
C PHE A 127 4.80 -24.16 -22.45
N LEU A 128 3.85 -23.31 -22.05
CA LEU A 128 2.48 -23.31 -22.58
C LEU A 128 2.45 -23.06 -24.09
N LEU A 129 3.17 -22.05 -24.59
CA LEU A 129 3.16 -21.72 -26.01
C LEU A 129 3.83 -22.82 -26.87
N MET A 130 4.89 -23.46 -26.37
CA MET A 130 5.52 -24.60 -27.05
C MET A 130 4.54 -25.78 -27.18
N ASN A 131 3.76 -26.07 -26.13
CA ASN A 131 2.73 -27.12 -26.18
C ASN A 131 1.58 -26.80 -27.16
N MET A 132 1.38 -25.52 -27.48
CA MET A 132 0.40 -25.08 -28.50
C MET A 132 0.97 -25.08 -29.93
N GLY A 133 2.19 -25.59 -30.14
CA GLY A 133 2.81 -25.69 -31.46
C GLY A 133 3.41 -24.38 -31.97
N VAL A 134 3.58 -23.37 -31.11
CA VAL A 134 4.21 -22.10 -31.47
C VAL A 134 5.72 -22.20 -31.25
N LYS A 135 6.53 -21.75 -32.22
CA LYS A 135 8.00 -21.71 -32.08
C LYS A 135 8.37 -20.59 -31.11
N VAL A 136 8.74 -20.98 -29.89
CA VAL A 136 9.08 -20.05 -28.81
C VAL A 136 10.44 -20.35 -28.21
N THR A 137 11.29 -19.33 -28.08
CA THR A 137 12.56 -19.38 -27.36
C THR A 137 12.47 -18.46 -26.14
N VAL A 138 12.82 -18.97 -24.96
CA VAL A 138 12.81 -18.18 -23.71
C VAL A 138 14.24 -17.76 -23.38
N GLU A 139 14.48 -16.45 -23.31
CA GLU A 139 15.76 -15.86 -22.89
C GLU A 139 15.52 -14.96 -21.65
N ASN A 140 15.73 -15.53 -20.47
CA ASN A 140 15.47 -14.87 -19.17
C ASN A 140 14.02 -14.37 -19.01
N ILE A 141 13.78 -13.09 -19.31
CA ILE A 141 12.48 -12.40 -19.22
C ILE A 141 11.86 -12.12 -20.59
N PHE A 142 12.57 -12.45 -21.67
CA PHE A 142 12.14 -12.23 -23.04
C PHE A 142 11.67 -13.55 -23.64
N LEU A 143 10.56 -13.50 -24.38
CA LEU A 143 10.09 -14.59 -25.22
C LEU A 143 10.21 -14.18 -26.68
N LEU A 144 10.92 -14.98 -27.47
CA LEU A 144 10.89 -14.86 -28.92
C LEU A 144 9.78 -15.75 -29.45
N VAL A 145 8.73 -15.16 -30.01
CA VAL A 145 7.58 -15.88 -30.58
C VAL A 145 7.60 -15.66 -32.09
N ASN A 146 7.86 -16.71 -32.88
CA ASN A 146 8.00 -16.60 -34.34
C ASN A 146 8.95 -15.45 -34.75
N ASP A 147 10.13 -15.40 -34.14
CA ASP A 147 11.19 -14.38 -34.35
C ASP A 147 10.80 -12.93 -33.96
N LYS A 148 9.66 -12.74 -33.26
CA LYS A 148 9.29 -11.45 -32.66
C LYS A 148 9.59 -11.46 -31.16
N LEU A 149 10.30 -10.43 -30.71
CA LEU A 149 10.62 -10.23 -29.29
C LEU A 149 9.37 -9.74 -28.54
N VAL A 150 8.96 -10.48 -27.52
CA VAL A 150 7.91 -10.09 -26.59
C VAL A 150 8.51 -10.09 -25.19
N GLU A 151 8.47 -8.93 -24.53
CA GLU A 151 8.88 -8.80 -23.13
C GLU A 151 7.71 -9.14 -22.21
N VAL A 152 7.97 -9.93 -21.17
CA VAL A 152 7.01 -10.09 -20.08
C VAL A 152 7.01 -8.79 -19.28
N ALA A 153 5.90 -8.05 -19.31
CA ALA A 153 5.76 -6.80 -18.57
C ALA A 153 6.14 -6.96 -17.08
N PRO A 154 6.75 -5.94 -16.46
CA PRO A 154 7.25 -6.04 -15.10
C PRO A 154 6.14 -6.35 -14.09
N TYR A 155 6.47 -7.21 -13.14
CA TYR A 155 5.69 -7.70 -11.99
C TYR A 155 5.14 -6.62 -11.03
N CYS A 156 5.52 -5.36 -11.21
CA CYS A 156 5.16 -4.25 -10.32
C CYS A 156 3.65 -4.11 -10.15
N ALA A 157 2.84 -4.57 -11.11
CA ALA A 157 1.38 -4.57 -11.01
C ALA A 157 0.84 -5.49 -9.91
N GLY A 158 1.41 -6.69 -9.71
CA GLY A 158 0.87 -7.68 -8.78
C GLY A 158 1.09 -7.32 -7.31
N LEU A 159 2.33 -6.93 -6.96
CA LEU A 159 2.67 -6.48 -5.60
C LEU A 159 1.92 -5.19 -5.24
N LYS A 160 1.78 -4.28 -6.20
CA LYS A 160 0.98 -3.06 -6.05
C LYS A 160 -0.48 -3.37 -5.71
N MET A 161 -1.10 -4.31 -6.43
CA MET A 161 -2.48 -4.73 -6.16
C MET A 161 -2.61 -5.38 -4.78
N TRP A 162 -1.59 -6.08 -4.31
CA TRP A 162 -1.58 -6.66 -2.96
C TRP A 162 -1.61 -5.58 -1.86
N PHE A 163 -0.77 -4.54 -2.00
CA PHE A 163 -0.75 -3.42 -1.04
C PHE A 163 -2.06 -2.62 -1.08
N THR A 164 -2.62 -2.37 -2.27
CA THR A 164 -3.91 -1.66 -2.37
C THR A 164 -5.03 -2.47 -1.76
N SER A 165 -5.11 -3.78 -2.04
CA SER A 165 -6.11 -4.66 -1.44
C SER A 165 -5.94 -4.78 0.07
N LEU A 166 -4.71 -4.89 0.58
CA LEU A 166 -4.43 -4.87 2.02
C LEU A 166 -4.87 -3.56 2.67
N TYR A 167 -4.59 -2.42 2.03
CA TYR A 167 -4.96 -1.10 2.50
C TYR A 167 -6.48 -0.91 2.59
N VAL A 168 -7.20 -1.30 1.54
CA VAL A 168 -8.67 -1.25 1.52
C VAL A 168 -9.26 -2.24 2.53
N ALA A 169 -8.69 -3.44 2.66
CA ALA A 169 -9.11 -4.40 3.67
C ALA A 169 -8.96 -3.85 5.10
N LEU A 170 -7.85 -3.16 5.41
CA LEU A 170 -7.66 -2.49 6.71
C LEU A 170 -8.73 -1.43 6.97
N ILE A 171 -9.05 -0.61 5.98
CA ILE A 171 -10.13 0.38 6.08
C ILE A 171 -11.47 -0.31 6.35
N LEU A 172 -11.81 -1.37 5.61
CA LEU A 172 -13.06 -2.09 5.77
C LEU A 172 -13.17 -2.81 7.12
N VAL A 173 -12.08 -3.40 7.61
CA VAL A 173 -12.02 -4.03 8.94
C VAL A 173 -12.23 -2.99 10.05
N HIS A 174 -11.63 -1.81 9.92
CA HIS A 174 -11.86 -0.72 10.86
C HIS A 174 -13.29 -0.18 10.79
N TRP A 175 -13.78 0.09 9.57
CA TRP A 175 -15.14 0.60 9.34
C TRP A 175 -16.20 -0.36 9.88
N SER A 176 -16.03 -1.67 9.67
CA SER A 176 -16.98 -2.68 10.14
C SER A 176 -16.99 -2.87 11.66
N GLY A 177 -16.13 -2.15 12.41
CA GLY A 177 -16.04 -2.24 13.87
C GLY A 177 -15.52 -3.58 14.39
N GLN A 178 -15.07 -4.47 13.51
CA GLN A 178 -14.61 -5.81 13.89
C GLN A 178 -13.28 -5.79 14.63
N LEU A 179 -12.48 -4.72 14.48
CA LEU A 179 -11.20 -4.57 15.16
C LEU A 179 -11.31 -4.48 16.70
N HIS A 180 -12.49 -4.14 17.23
CA HIS A 180 -12.72 -4.00 18.68
C HIS A 180 -13.35 -5.26 19.33
N ARG A 181 -13.73 -6.27 18.53
CA ARG A 181 -14.39 -7.49 19.01
C ARG A 181 -13.35 -8.62 19.10
N ARG A 182 -12.79 -8.83 20.30
CA ARG A 182 -11.73 -9.83 20.59
C ARG A 182 -12.16 -11.30 20.46
N ASP A 183 -13.41 -11.54 20.10
CA ASP A 183 -14.08 -12.84 20.17
C ASP A 183 -14.14 -13.59 18.83
N HIS A 184 -13.62 -13.03 17.73
CA HIS A 184 -13.76 -13.61 16.39
C HIS A 184 -12.48 -13.67 15.53
N GLU A 185 -11.29 -13.77 16.13
CA GLU A 185 -10.04 -13.99 15.39
C GLU A 185 -10.07 -15.25 14.50
N VAL A 186 -10.89 -16.25 14.85
CA VAL A 186 -11.05 -17.50 14.07
C VAL A 186 -11.98 -17.33 12.86
N CYS A 187 -12.98 -16.44 12.91
CA CYS A 187 -13.97 -16.29 11.84
C CYS A 187 -13.49 -15.37 10.69
N LEU A 188 -12.57 -14.44 11.01
CA LEU A 188 -11.98 -13.52 10.03
C LEU A 188 -11.15 -14.26 8.96
N ARG A 189 -10.53 -15.39 9.35
CA ARG A 189 -9.75 -16.24 8.43
C ARG A 189 -10.62 -16.87 7.34
N HIS A 190 -11.90 -17.14 7.61
CA HIS A 190 -12.81 -17.76 6.63
C HIS A 190 -13.49 -16.73 5.71
N ARG A 191 -13.92 -15.56 6.24
CA ARG A 191 -14.64 -14.56 5.43
C ARG A 191 -13.76 -13.77 4.47
N LEU A 192 -12.49 -13.55 4.80
CA LEU A 192 -11.53 -12.88 3.91
C LEU A 192 -11.22 -13.74 2.66
N ILE A 193 -11.14 -15.08 2.84
CA ILE A 193 -10.93 -16.03 1.74
C ILE A 193 -12.16 -16.09 0.82
N ILE A 194 -13.38 -16.03 1.38
CA ILE A 194 -14.62 -16.08 0.60
C ILE A 194 -14.81 -14.81 -0.24
N LEU A 195 -14.47 -13.62 0.30
CA LEU A 195 -14.53 -12.36 -0.45
C LEU A 195 -13.46 -12.27 -1.57
N PHE A 196 -12.27 -12.83 -1.37
CA PHE A 196 -11.27 -12.90 -2.43
C PHE A 196 -11.64 -13.92 -3.52
N ALA A 197 -12.16 -15.10 -3.15
CA ALA A 197 -12.56 -16.14 -4.09
C ALA A 197 -13.77 -15.76 -4.97
N THR A 198 -14.62 -14.83 -4.51
CA THR A 198 -15.84 -14.41 -5.24
C THR A 198 -15.63 -13.23 -6.19
N SER A 199 -14.50 -12.52 -6.10
CA SER A 199 -14.17 -11.40 -7.01
C SER A 199 -13.69 -11.83 -8.41
N GLY A 200 -13.57 -13.15 -8.65
CA GLY A 200 -13.13 -13.73 -9.92
C GLY A 200 -14.24 -14.16 -10.89
N GLN A 201 -15.53 -13.89 -10.61
CA GLN A 201 -16.62 -14.22 -11.53
C GLN A 201 -17.17 -12.97 -12.22
N PRO A 202 -17.14 -12.88 -13.57
CA PRO A 202 -17.65 -11.73 -14.30
C PRO A 202 -19.17 -11.63 -14.16
N LEU A 203 -19.61 -10.44 -13.74
CA LEU A 203 -21.00 -10.04 -13.53
C LEU A 203 -21.74 -9.91 -14.89
N TRP A 204 -22.09 -11.04 -15.51
CA TRP A 204 -23.03 -11.11 -16.61
C TRP A 204 -24.07 -12.18 -16.30
N LEU A 205 -25.27 -11.75 -15.89
CA LEU A 205 -26.59 -12.41 -15.98
C LEU A 205 -27.40 -12.22 -14.71
N TYR A 206 -28.14 -11.10 -14.63
CA TYR A 206 -29.50 -11.15 -14.07
C TYR A 206 -30.37 -10.01 -14.63
N ARG A 207 -31.02 -10.30 -15.76
CA ARG A 207 -32.37 -9.85 -16.14
C ARG A 207 -33.11 -11.14 -16.53
N PRO A 208 -34.37 -11.32 -16.13
CA PRO A 208 -35.48 -10.56 -16.71
C PRO A 208 -36.16 -9.60 -15.74
#